data_AF-A0A366W8N0-F1
#
_entry.id   AF-A0A366W8N0-F1
#
_cell.length_a   1.000
_cell.length_b   1.000
_cell.length_c   1.000
_cell.angle_alpha   90.00
_cell.angle_beta   90.00
_cell.angle_gamma   90.00
#
_symmetry.space_group_name_H-M   'P 1'
#
loop_
_entity.id
_entity.type
_entity.pdbx_description
1 polymer ?
#
loop_
_entity_poly.entity_id
_entity_poly.type
_entity_poly.pdbx_seq_one_letter_code
_entity_poly.pdbx_strand_id
1 'polypeptide(L)'
;MSDFTPNLSMPFILPAQAQKHVTHNEAIELLDLLVQLTLEESGATMPPASPAEGESWGIGTGATGDWVGQDGQIATWRGGGWLFVAPVDGWTAWVRDIGELQVLNSGVWVTKGAAFEPQNVAMIGVNTTADAINRLAVSSEATLLNNVGAGHQLKINKAGVSDTASLLYQSGWSGRAEMGLSGSDDFSIKVSADGASWFTAIGIDGADGRVRINQVLHVEPSATPGTAAAGDVYFDSTTNKLRCHDGTGWQDLF
;
A
#
# COMPACT_ATOMS: atom_id res chain seq x y z
N MET A 1 18.46 43.94 25.25
CA MET A 1 18.19 42.51 25.50
C MET A 1 16.71 42.39 25.78
N SER A 2 16.04 41.39 25.22
CA SER A 2 14.63 41.11 25.51
C SER A 2 14.50 40.59 26.95
N ASP A 3 13.42 40.94 27.65
CA ASP A 3 13.09 40.38 28.97
C ASP A 3 12.36 39.02 28.87
N PHE A 4 12.11 38.53 27.65
CA PHE A 4 11.37 37.30 27.35
C PHE A 4 12.07 36.42 26.32
N THR A 5 11.83 35.11 26.38
CA THR A 5 12.29 34.17 25.35
C THR A 5 11.55 34.35 24.02
N PRO A 6 12.16 34.03 22.88
CA PRO A 6 11.59 34.43 21.59
C PRO A 6 10.47 33.52 21.05
N ASN A 7 10.36 32.25 21.45
CA ASN A 7 9.31 31.35 20.92
C ASN A 7 8.04 31.33 21.77
N LEU A 8 8.20 31.15 23.09
CA LEU A 8 7.12 30.98 24.06
C LEU A 8 6.93 32.21 24.96
N SER A 9 7.73 33.28 24.77
CA SER A 9 7.62 34.52 25.56
C SER A 9 7.73 34.29 27.07
N MET A 10 8.62 33.40 27.51
CA MET A 10 8.87 33.12 28.93
C MET A 10 9.75 34.22 29.54
N PRO A 11 9.41 34.76 30.72
CA PRO A 11 10.18 35.85 31.33
C PRO A 11 11.54 35.38 31.86
N PHE A 12 12.60 36.16 31.61
CA PHE A 12 13.92 35.95 32.19
C PHE A 12 14.01 36.43 33.64
N ILE A 13 14.89 35.81 34.43
CA ILE A 13 15.26 36.33 35.75
C ILE A 13 16.26 37.48 35.57
N LEU A 14 15.90 38.68 36.03
CA LEU A 14 16.74 39.87 36.00
C LEU A 14 17.94 39.77 36.98
N PRO A 15 19.06 40.47 36.73
CA PRO A 15 20.31 40.25 37.48
C PRO A 15 20.21 40.63 38.97
N ALA A 16 20.40 39.65 39.87
CA ALA A 16 20.69 39.87 41.30
C ALA A 16 21.45 38.67 41.93
N GLN A 17 22.19 38.96 43.01
CA GLN A 17 23.15 38.14 43.80
C GLN A 17 23.42 36.67 43.37
N ALA A 18 24.72 36.40 43.16
CA ALA A 18 25.34 35.07 42.94
C ALA A 18 25.05 34.39 41.58
N GLN A 19 24.77 35.15 40.52
CA GLN A 19 24.69 34.66 39.12
C GLN A 19 23.72 33.49 38.86
N LYS A 20 22.81 33.16 39.79
CA LYS A 20 21.78 32.11 39.61
C LYS A 20 20.87 32.36 38.41
N HIS A 21 20.73 33.62 38.01
CA HIS A 21 20.00 34.04 36.83
C HIS A 21 20.61 33.49 35.53
N VAL A 22 21.93 33.27 35.48
CA VAL A 22 22.60 32.76 34.27
C VAL A 22 22.15 31.33 33.97
N THR A 23 22.42 30.39 34.89
CA THR A 23 22.07 28.97 34.71
C THR A 23 20.58 28.72 34.56
N HIS A 24 19.75 29.56 35.19
CA HIS A 24 18.30 29.42 35.08
C HIS A 24 17.77 29.98 33.75
N ASN A 25 18.28 31.12 33.31
CA ASN A 25 17.88 31.69 32.02
C ASN A 25 18.33 30.78 30.87
N GLU A 26 19.51 30.16 30.95
CA GLU A 26 19.94 29.11 29.99
C GLU A 26 18.96 27.93 29.94
N ALA A 27 18.46 27.47 31.09
CA ALA A 27 17.45 26.41 31.13
C ALA A 27 16.10 26.85 30.53
N ILE A 28 15.69 28.11 30.74
CA ILE A 28 14.48 28.68 30.14
C ILE A 28 14.63 28.79 28.61
N GLU A 29 15.80 29.20 28.11
CA GLU A 29 16.09 29.25 26.67
C GLU A 29 16.01 27.86 26.02
N LEU A 30 16.53 26.83 26.70
CA LEU A 30 16.40 25.46 26.23
C LEU A 30 14.94 24.99 26.23
N LEU A 31 14.16 25.27 27.27
CA LEU A 31 12.74 24.92 27.30
C LEU A 31 11.94 25.63 26.19
N ASP A 32 12.29 26.87 25.87
CA ASP A 32 11.67 27.66 24.81
C ASP A 32 11.85 27.04 23.42
N LEU A 33 13.01 26.42 23.20
CA LEU A 33 13.32 25.69 21.99
C LEU A 33 12.61 24.32 21.95
N LEU A 34 12.60 23.57 23.06
CA LEU A 34 12.29 22.14 23.05
C LEU A 34 10.79 21.80 23.17
N VAL A 35 9.99 22.62 23.87
CA VAL A 35 8.59 22.27 24.16
C VAL A 35 7.71 22.25 22.91
N GLN A 36 8.02 23.08 21.92
CA GLN A 36 7.32 23.15 20.63
C GLN A 36 8.34 23.25 19.48
N LEU A 37 9.30 22.33 19.49
CA LEU A 37 10.40 22.35 18.53
C LEU A 37 9.85 22.41 17.09
N THR A 38 10.22 23.50 16.42
CA THR A 38 9.91 23.74 15.01
C THR A 38 11.24 23.92 14.30
N LEU A 39 11.49 23.10 13.28
CA LEU A 39 12.65 23.20 12.42
C LEU A 39 12.22 23.83 11.11
N GLU A 40 12.98 24.78 10.61
CA GLU A 40 12.77 25.34 9.28
C GLU A 40 13.13 24.30 8.21
N GLU A 41 14.20 23.54 8.42
CA GLU A 41 14.60 22.38 7.61
C GLU A 41 15.27 21.32 8.49
N SER A 42 14.97 20.04 8.21
CA SER A 42 15.62 18.88 8.83
C SER A 42 16.69 18.33 7.88
N GLY A 43 17.97 18.52 8.20
CA GLY A 43 19.10 18.06 7.39
C GLY A 43 19.85 19.16 6.64
N ALA A 44 19.63 20.44 6.98
CA ALA A 44 20.34 21.56 6.38
C ALA A 44 21.85 21.47 6.64
N THR A 45 22.67 21.71 5.63
CA THR A 45 24.15 21.62 5.73
C THR A 45 24.86 22.97 5.69
N MET A 46 24.13 24.07 5.52
CA MET A 46 24.68 25.42 5.43
C MET A 46 23.79 26.41 6.17
N PRO A 47 24.35 27.31 6.99
CA PRO A 47 23.56 28.32 7.69
C PRO A 47 22.86 29.25 6.71
N PRO A 48 21.62 29.69 7.01
CA PRO A 48 20.96 30.74 6.24
C PRO A 48 21.74 32.05 6.33
N ALA A 49 21.64 32.88 5.30
CA ALA A 49 22.33 34.17 5.25
C ALA A 49 21.77 35.20 6.26
N SER A 50 20.48 35.09 6.59
CA SER A 50 19.75 36.02 7.46
C SER A 50 18.74 35.26 8.34
N PRO A 51 19.20 34.47 9.32
CA PRO A 51 18.30 33.80 10.26
C PRO A 51 17.54 34.82 11.12
N ALA A 52 16.27 34.58 11.36
CA ALA A 52 15.49 35.32 12.34
C ALA A 52 15.66 34.73 13.75
N GLU A 53 15.45 35.57 14.77
CA GLU A 53 15.55 35.17 16.17
C GLU A 53 14.58 34.02 16.47
N GLY A 54 15.10 32.88 16.92
CA GLY A 54 14.35 31.68 17.28
C GLY A 54 14.11 30.66 16.19
N GLU A 55 14.48 30.96 14.94
CA GLU A 55 14.50 29.95 13.89
C GLU A 55 15.54 28.87 14.22
N SER A 56 15.19 27.63 13.88
CA SER A 56 15.98 26.45 14.24
C SER A 56 16.09 25.48 13.06
N TRP A 57 17.22 24.80 12.94
CA TRP A 57 17.51 23.84 11.88
C TRP A 57 18.10 22.56 12.47
N GLY A 58 17.67 21.41 11.93
CA GLY A 58 18.38 20.16 12.17
C GLY A 58 19.57 20.08 11.23
N ILE A 59 20.79 20.04 11.76
CA ILE A 59 22.00 20.06 10.93
C ILE A 59 22.24 18.67 10.33
N GLY A 60 22.30 18.60 9.00
CA GLY A 60 22.65 17.38 8.26
C GLY A 60 24.14 17.09 8.29
N THR A 61 24.53 15.93 7.75
CA THR A 61 25.95 15.56 7.61
C THR A 61 26.64 16.40 6.55
N GLY A 62 27.85 16.87 6.83
CA GLY A 62 28.64 17.72 5.93
C GLY A 62 28.40 19.21 6.16
N ALA A 63 28.18 19.61 7.41
CA ALA A 63 27.92 20.99 7.78
C ALA A 63 29.07 21.94 7.39
N THR A 64 28.70 23.13 6.90
CA THR A 64 29.62 24.15 6.36
C THR A 64 29.42 25.51 7.05
N GLY A 65 30.35 26.45 6.81
CA GLY A 65 30.29 27.79 7.40
C GLY A 65 30.36 27.76 8.94
N ASP A 66 29.46 28.49 9.60
CA ASP A 66 29.40 28.54 11.07
C ASP A 66 28.95 27.22 11.71
N TRP A 67 28.44 26.28 10.93
CA TRP A 67 27.95 24.98 11.41
C TRP A 67 29.01 23.86 11.33
N VAL A 68 30.24 24.16 10.90
CA VAL A 68 31.34 23.18 10.79
C VAL A 68 31.55 22.44 12.11
N GLY A 69 31.49 21.11 12.08
CA GLY A 69 31.66 20.24 13.25
C GLY A 69 30.42 20.09 14.14
N GLN A 70 29.27 20.64 13.74
CA GLN A 70 28.00 20.58 14.46
C GLN A 70 27.00 19.61 13.81
N ASP A 71 27.47 18.68 12.99
CA ASP A 71 26.66 17.67 12.32
C ASP A 71 25.74 16.93 13.31
N GLY A 72 24.46 16.76 12.96
CA GLY A 72 23.47 16.08 13.80
C GLY A 72 22.91 16.90 14.97
N GLN A 73 23.37 18.13 15.19
CA GLN A 73 22.82 19.02 16.22
C GLN A 73 21.64 19.84 15.70
N ILE A 74 20.88 20.42 16.63
CA ILE A 74 19.93 21.48 16.33
C ILE A 74 20.66 22.82 16.47
N ALA A 75 20.73 23.60 15.39
CA ALA A 75 21.18 24.99 15.43
C ALA A 75 19.98 25.91 15.60
N THR A 76 20.01 26.80 16.58
CA THR A 76 19.00 27.85 16.75
C THR A 76 19.68 29.22 16.77
N TRP A 77 19.08 30.21 16.10
CA TRP A 77 19.61 31.57 16.07
C TRP A 77 19.08 32.37 17.25
N ARG A 78 19.98 32.77 18.16
CA ARG A 78 19.63 33.45 19.42
C ARG A 78 20.66 34.50 19.79
N GLY A 79 20.20 35.67 20.24
CA GLY A 79 21.07 36.72 20.77
C GLY A 79 22.17 37.19 19.81
N GLY A 80 21.95 37.02 18.50
CA GLY A 80 22.93 37.34 17.45
C GLY A 80 24.01 36.27 17.22
N GLY A 81 23.80 35.03 17.68
CA GLY A 81 24.70 33.90 17.42
C GLY A 81 23.98 32.56 17.33
N TRP A 82 24.74 31.52 16.96
CA TRP A 82 24.25 30.15 16.91
C TRP A 82 24.36 29.46 18.28
N LEU A 83 23.23 28.97 18.78
CA LEU A 83 23.19 28.03 19.89
C LEU A 83 22.98 26.63 19.32
N PHE A 84 23.84 25.69 19.71
CA PHE A 84 23.76 24.29 19.27
C PHE A 84 23.30 23.39 20.40
N VAL A 85 22.32 22.53 20.12
CA VAL A 85 21.74 21.59 21.07
C VAL A 85 21.80 20.19 20.47
N ALA A 86 22.43 19.26 21.19
CA ALA A 86 22.43 17.85 20.80
C ALA A 86 21.05 17.22 21.06
N PRO A 87 20.31 16.80 20.02
CA PRO A 87 19.02 16.17 20.21
C PRO A 87 19.17 14.72 20.68
N VAL A 88 18.15 14.19 21.35
CA VAL A 88 18.09 12.79 21.81
C VAL A 88 17.00 12.05 21.04
N ASP A 89 17.22 10.77 20.77
CA ASP A 89 16.23 9.90 20.13
C ASP A 89 14.87 9.99 20.86
N GLY A 90 13.80 10.11 20.08
CA GLY A 90 12.44 10.34 20.56
C GLY A 90 12.00 11.81 20.58
N TRP A 91 12.92 12.76 20.38
CA TRP A 91 12.53 14.17 20.18
C TRP A 91 11.64 14.32 18.95
N THR A 92 10.65 15.19 19.06
CA THR A 92 9.66 15.43 18.02
C THR A 92 9.74 16.88 17.57
N ALA A 93 9.72 17.12 16.26
CA ALA A 93 9.73 18.46 15.68
C ALA A 93 8.70 18.57 14.56
N TRP A 94 8.07 19.74 14.44
CA TRP A 94 7.40 20.12 13.20
C TRP A 94 8.44 20.68 12.23
N VAL A 95 8.51 20.14 11.02
CA VAL A 95 9.48 20.60 10.01
C VAL A 95 8.74 21.40 8.93
N ARG A 96 9.07 22.69 8.82
CA ARG A 96 8.26 23.68 8.08
C ARG A 96 8.37 23.50 6.56
N ASP A 97 9.54 23.17 6.03
CA ASP A 97 9.78 22.99 4.59
C ASP A 97 8.90 21.88 3.97
N ILE A 98 8.75 20.75 4.66
CA ILE A 98 7.95 19.60 4.24
C ILE A 98 6.53 19.61 4.81
N GLY A 99 6.27 20.39 5.87
CA GLY A 99 4.95 20.47 6.50
C GLY A 99 4.54 19.18 7.22
N GLU A 100 5.49 18.49 7.84
CA GLU A 100 5.29 17.20 8.49
C GLU A 100 5.88 17.14 9.91
N LEU A 101 5.38 16.22 10.72
CA LEU A 101 5.94 15.90 12.02
C LEU A 101 7.06 14.88 11.87
N GLN A 102 8.26 15.20 12.34
CA GLN A 102 9.38 14.29 12.38
C GLN A 102 9.77 13.91 13.81
N VAL A 103 10.29 12.70 13.97
CA VAL A 103 10.87 12.21 15.24
C VAL A 103 12.32 11.85 14.99
N LEU A 104 13.21 12.22 15.90
CA LEU A 104 14.60 11.77 15.86
C LEU A 104 14.67 10.29 16.21
N ASN A 105 15.25 9.48 15.33
CA ASN A 105 15.44 8.05 15.52
C ASN A 105 16.82 7.63 15.04
N SER A 106 17.64 7.03 15.92
CA SER A 106 19.02 6.65 15.62
C SER A 106 19.84 7.83 15.08
N GLY A 107 19.64 9.03 15.65
CA GLY A 107 20.33 10.25 15.24
C GLY A 107 19.89 10.87 13.91
N VAL A 108 18.81 10.37 13.30
CA VAL A 108 18.26 10.89 12.03
C VAL A 108 16.82 11.33 12.24
N TRP A 109 16.45 12.51 11.73
CA TRP A 109 15.07 12.95 11.73
C TRP A 109 14.26 12.17 10.70
N VAL A 110 13.19 11.50 11.14
CA VAL A 110 12.32 10.70 10.28
C VAL A 110 10.87 11.18 10.39
N THR A 111 10.19 11.38 9.27
CA THR A 111 8.76 11.71 9.29
C THR A 111 7.95 10.57 9.96
N LYS A 112 7.18 10.92 10.99
CA LYS A 112 6.14 10.07 11.55
C LYS A 112 4.82 10.40 10.87
N GLY A 113 4.37 9.50 9.98
CA GLY A 113 3.19 9.68 9.15
C GLY A 113 3.47 9.57 7.65
N ALA A 114 4.75 9.67 7.24
CA ALA A 114 5.17 9.32 5.89
C ALA A 114 5.16 7.80 5.72
N ALA A 115 4.37 7.36 4.73
CA ALA A 115 4.14 5.99 4.28
C ALA A 115 3.71 5.00 5.38
N PHE A 116 2.41 4.72 5.44
CA PHE A 116 2.01 3.34 5.73
C PHE A 116 2.70 2.47 4.67
N GLU A 117 3.77 1.79 5.07
CA GLU A 117 4.45 0.77 4.29
C GLU A 117 3.78 -0.57 4.64
N PRO A 118 2.75 -1.03 3.89
CA PRO A 118 2.01 -2.26 4.19
C PRO A 118 2.83 -3.54 3.98
N GLN A 119 4.15 -3.47 4.07
CA GLN A 119 4.98 -4.64 3.89
C GLN A 119 4.84 -5.57 5.09
N ASN A 120 4.52 -6.84 4.82
CA ASN A 120 4.32 -7.89 5.83
C ASN A 120 3.22 -7.59 6.87
N VAL A 121 2.18 -6.83 6.49
CA VAL A 121 0.99 -6.69 7.34
C VAL A 121 0.36 -8.05 7.61
N ALA A 122 0.02 -8.31 8.88
CA ALA A 122 -0.48 -9.62 9.28
C ALA A 122 -1.85 -9.93 8.68
N MET A 123 -2.78 -8.96 8.75
CA MET A 123 -4.17 -9.07 8.28
C MET A 123 -4.72 -7.69 7.90
N ILE A 124 -5.58 -7.62 6.88
CA ILE A 124 -6.32 -6.43 6.45
C ILE A 124 -7.80 -6.80 6.31
N GLY A 125 -8.66 -6.15 7.10
CA GLY A 125 -10.11 -6.26 7.01
C GLY A 125 -10.75 -4.94 6.55
N VAL A 126 -11.57 -5.00 5.50
CA VAL A 126 -12.36 -3.86 5.00
C VAL A 126 -13.84 -4.15 5.28
N ASN A 127 -14.44 -3.39 6.21
CA ASN A 127 -15.81 -3.59 6.70
C ASN A 127 -16.11 -5.00 7.26
N THR A 128 -15.08 -5.79 7.55
CA THR A 128 -15.17 -7.12 8.17
C THR A 128 -13.87 -7.43 8.90
N THR A 129 -13.87 -8.47 9.72
CA THR A 129 -12.68 -8.97 10.42
C THR A 129 -11.97 -10.00 9.55
N ALA A 130 -10.70 -9.72 9.22
CA ALA A 130 -9.81 -10.70 8.61
C ALA A 130 -9.35 -11.74 9.64
N ASP A 131 -9.00 -12.93 9.15
CA ASP A 131 -8.58 -14.05 10.00
C ASP A 131 -7.28 -14.70 9.46
N ALA A 132 -6.80 -15.75 10.13
CA ALA A 132 -5.54 -16.41 9.78
C ALA A 132 -5.55 -17.09 8.40
N ILE A 133 -6.74 -17.42 7.87
CA ILE A 133 -6.99 -18.01 6.56
C ILE A 133 -7.24 -16.89 5.54
N ASN A 134 -8.21 -16.02 5.81
CA ASN A 134 -8.60 -14.88 4.99
C ASN A 134 -7.88 -13.62 5.44
N ARG A 135 -6.56 -13.57 5.23
CA ARG A 135 -5.72 -12.44 5.70
C ARG A 135 -6.06 -11.12 5.01
N LEU A 136 -6.65 -11.16 3.82
CA LEU A 136 -7.33 -10.03 3.20
C LEU A 136 -8.83 -10.37 3.13
N ALA A 137 -9.64 -9.67 3.93
CA ALA A 137 -11.08 -9.87 3.96
C ALA A 137 -11.80 -8.57 3.63
N VAL A 138 -12.76 -8.62 2.69
CA VAL A 138 -13.50 -7.45 2.21
C VAL A 138 -14.99 -7.76 2.25
N SER A 139 -15.76 -6.96 2.99
CA SER A 139 -17.22 -6.98 2.99
C SER A 139 -17.76 -5.68 2.40
N SER A 140 -17.84 -5.64 1.07
CA SER A 140 -18.24 -4.46 0.30
C SER A 140 -19.07 -4.88 -0.92
N GLU A 141 -19.75 -3.94 -1.56
CA GLU A 141 -20.49 -4.17 -2.81
C GLU A 141 -19.56 -4.58 -3.96
N ALA A 142 -18.31 -4.08 -3.98
CA ALA A 142 -17.33 -4.40 -5.00
C ALA A 142 -15.88 -4.31 -4.48
N THR A 143 -14.98 -5.01 -5.17
CA THR A 143 -13.52 -4.82 -5.10
C THR A 143 -13.02 -4.40 -6.48
N LEU A 144 -12.51 -3.17 -6.61
CA LEU A 144 -11.95 -2.66 -7.87
C LEU A 144 -10.43 -2.87 -7.88
N LEU A 145 -9.95 -3.63 -8.87
CA LEU A 145 -8.53 -3.79 -9.16
C LEU A 145 -8.23 -3.13 -10.52
N ASN A 146 -7.64 -1.94 -10.50
CA ASN A 146 -7.41 -1.15 -11.71
C ASN A 146 -5.96 -1.28 -12.20
N ASN A 147 -5.76 -1.14 -13.50
CA ASN A 147 -4.44 -1.06 -14.12
C ASN A 147 -3.88 0.38 -14.03
N VAL A 148 -2.57 0.51 -14.26
CA VAL A 148 -1.88 1.80 -14.35
C VAL A 148 -1.42 2.11 -15.78
N GLY A 149 -2.02 1.45 -16.78
CA GLY A 149 -1.62 1.54 -18.19
C GLY A 149 -1.72 0.19 -18.90
N ALA A 150 -0.57 -0.43 -19.19
CA ALA A 150 -0.50 -1.57 -20.11
C ALA A 150 -1.10 -2.90 -19.59
N GLY A 151 -1.49 -2.99 -18.31
CA GLY A 151 -2.15 -4.20 -17.79
C GLY A 151 -2.26 -4.27 -16.27
N HIS A 152 -2.97 -5.30 -15.80
CA HIS A 152 -3.11 -5.70 -14.40
C HIS A 152 -3.15 -7.23 -14.32
N GLN A 153 -2.55 -7.83 -13.29
CA GLN A 153 -2.48 -9.28 -13.13
C GLN A 153 -2.70 -9.69 -11.67
N LEU A 154 -3.51 -10.71 -11.47
CA LEU A 154 -3.58 -11.47 -10.22
C LEU A 154 -2.71 -12.72 -10.37
N LYS A 155 -1.72 -12.87 -9.50
CA LYS A 155 -0.85 -14.06 -9.46
C LYS A 155 -1.30 -14.95 -8.31
N ILE A 156 -1.88 -16.11 -8.63
CA ILE A 156 -2.33 -17.11 -7.67
C ILE A 156 -1.41 -18.32 -7.82
N ASN A 157 -0.65 -18.63 -6.76
CA ASN A 157 0.37 -19.67 -6.79
C ASN A 157 -0.02 -20.82 -5.86
N LYS A 158 0.26 -22.05 -6.28
CA LYS A 158 0.18 -23.26 -5.47
C LYS A 158 1.55 -23.88 -5.27
N ALA A 159 1.76 -24.62 -4.18
CA ALA A 159 3.10 -25.14 -3.84
C ALA A 159 3.45 -26.42 -4.59
N GLY A 160 2.48 -27.30 -4.81
CA GLY A 160 2.63 -28.56 -5.52
C GLY A 160 1.55 -28.79 -6.59
N VAL A 161 1.73 -29.86 -7.36
CA VAL A 161 0.81 -30.22 -8.47
C VAL A 161 -0.60 -30.53 -7.94
N SER A 162 -0.69 -31.24 -6.82
CA SER A 162 -1.95 -31.65 -6.19
C SER A 162 -2.69 -30.54 -5.43
N ASP A 163 -2.07 -29.37 -5.26
CA ASP A 163 -2.65 -28.26 -4.52
C ASP A 163 -3.66 -27.48 -5.37
N THR A 164 -4.25 -26.44 -4.79
CA THR A 164 -5.23 -25.58 -5.43
C THR A 164 -4.77 -24.13 -5.52
N ALA A 165 -4.86 -23.54 -6.71
CA ALA A 165 -4.75 -22.11 -6.96
C ALA A 165 -5.93 -21.68 -7.85
N SER A 166 -6.95 -21.07 -7.25
CA SER A 166 -8.25 -20.88 -7.90
C SER A 166 -8.99 -19.63 -7.42
N LEU A 167 -10.08 -19.32 -8.13
CA LEU A 167 -11.13 -18.40 -7.71
C LEU A 167 -12.37 -19.22 -7.36
N LEU A 168 -12.80 -19.14 -6.10
CA LEU A 168 -13.96 -19.85 -5.56
C LEU A 168 -15.16 -18.90 -5.42
N TYR A 169 -16.29 -19.28 -6.00
CA TYR A 169 -17.56 -18.57 -5.93
C TYR A 169 -18.48 -19.26 -4.92
N GLN A 170 -19.07 -18.49 -4.02
CA GLN A 170 -19.85 -19.01 -2.88
C GLN A 170 -21.24 -18.37 -2.76
N SER A 171 -22.16 -19.10 -2.13
CA SER A 171 -23.43 -18.57 -1.63
C SER A 171 -23.65 -19.07 -0.21
N GLY A 172 -23.90 -18.17 0.73
CA GLY A 172 -24.08 -18.51 2.14
C GLY A 172 -22.92 -19.32 2.73
N TRP A 173 -21.68 -18.94 2.42
CA TRP A 173 -20.45 -19.63 2.86
C TRP A 173 -20.25 -21.05 2.30
N SER A 174 -21.03 -21.43 1.28
CA SER A 174 -20.92 -22.74 0.62
C SER A 174 -20.44 -22.56 -0.82
N GLY A 175 -19.41 -23.32 -1.22
CA GLY A 175 -18.84 -23.29 -2.57
C GLY A 175 -19.84 -23.73 -3.64
N ARG A 176 -19.87 -23.03 -4.78
CA ARG A 176 -20.79 -23.32 -5.89
C ARG A 176 -20.10 -23.48 -7.23
N ALA A 177 -19.08 -22.67 -7.49
CA ALA A 177 -18.25 -22.79 -8.67
C ALA A 177 -16.81 -22.44 -8.33
N GLU A 178 -15.86 -23.02 -9.06
CA GLU A 178 -14.43 -22.78 -8.88
C GLU A 178 -13.73 -22.83 -10.22
N MET A 179 -12.80 -21.92 -10.47
CA MET A 179 -11.96 -21.95 -11.68
C MET A 179 -10.49 -21.72 -11.35
N GLY A 180 -9.61 -22.50 -11.96
CA GLY A 180 -8.17 -22.43 -11.73
C GLY A 180 -7.47 -23.78 -11.83
N LEU A 181 -6.33 -23.87 -11.16
CA LEU A 181 -5.51 -25.08 -11.07
C LEU A 181 -5.91 -25.83 -9.80
N SER A 182 -6.81 -26.80 -9.92
CA SER A 182 -7.48 -27.45 -8.77
C SER A 182 -7.15 -28.94 -8.71
N GLY A 183 -6.00 -29.28 -8.13
CA GLY A 183 -5.48 -30.65 -8.03
C GLY A 183 -4.74 -31.15 -9.27
N SER A 184 -4.36 -30.24 -10.16
CA SER A 184 -3.56 -30.46 -11.38
C SER A 184 -2.84 -29.15 -11.76
N ASP A 185 -1.93 -29.22 -12.74
CA ASP A 185 -1.39 -28.06 -13.44
C ASP A 185 -2.25 -27.64 -14.66
N ASP A 186 -3.25 -28.44 -15.02
CA ASP A 186 -4.25 -28.09 -16.04
C ASP A 186 -5.29 -27.11 -15.49
N PHE A 187 -5.77 -26.20 -16.34
CA PHE A 187 -6.85 -25.30 -15.98
C PHE A 187 -8.19 -26.04 -15.98
N SER A 188 -9.04 -25.76 -14.99
CA SER A 188 -10.35 -26.40 -14.88
C SER A 188 -11.43 -25.44 -14.39
N ILE A 189 -12.68 -25.74 -14.76
CA ILE A 189 -13.88 -25.13 -14.21
C ILE A 189 -14.70 -26.24 -13.55
N LYS A 190 -14.96 -26.06 -12.26
CA LYS A 190 -15.68 -27.00 -11.40
C LYS A 190 -16.95 -26.36 -10.85
N VAL A 191 -17.97 -27.17 -10.62
CA VAL A 191 -19.23 -26.76 -9.98
C VAL A 191 -19.64 -27.74 -8.89
N SER A 192 -20.39 -27.23 -7.91
CA SER A 192 -20.93 -27.99 -6.78
C SER A 192 -22.31 -27.45 -6.38
N ALA A 193 -23.25 -28.37 -6.13
CA ALA A 193 -24.58 -28.01 -5.64
C ALA A 193 -24.62 -27.83 -4.11
N ASP A 194 -23.75 -28.52 -3.39
CA ASP A 194 -23.74 -28.65 -1.93
C ASP A 194 -22.48 -28.04 -1.27
N GLY A 195 -21.46 -27.69 -2.05
CA GLY A 195 -20.17 -27.19 -1.58
C GLY A 195 -19.22 -28.29 -1.09
N ALA A 196 -19.61 -29.56 -1.23
CA ALA A 196 -18.83 -30.73 -0.80
C ALA A 196 -18.50 -31.65 -1.96
N SER A 197 -19.48 -31.94 -2.82
CA SER A 197 -19.35 -32.79 -4.00
C SER A 197 -19.05 -31.91 -5.22
N TRP A 198 -17.89 -32.11 -5.85
CA TRP A 198 -17.42 -31.28 -6.95
C TRP A 198 -17.33 -32.05 -8.25
N PHE A 199 -17.82 -31.43 -9.33
CA PHE A 199 -17.74 -31.95 -10.70
C PHE A 199 -16.87 -31.02 -11.54
N THR A 200 -15.85 -31.55 -12.22
CA THR A 200 -15.11 -30.81 -13.23
C THR A 200 -15.92 -30.80 -14.52
N ALA A 201 -16.52 -29.65 -14.86
CA ALA A 201 -17.32 -29.51 -16.08
C ALA A 201 -16.42 -29.37 -17.31
N ILE A 202 -15.40 -28.50 -17.21
CA ILE A 202 -14.45 -28.18 -18.28
C ILE A 202 -13.02 -28.38 -17.75
N GLY A 203 -12.19 -29.04 -18.53
CA GLY A 203 -10.73 -29.06 -18.35
C GLY A 203 -10.03 -28.54 -19.60
N ILE A 204 -8.86 -27.92 -19.43
CA ILE A 204 -8.01 -27.46 -20.52
C ILE A 204 -6.61 -28.01 -20.28
N ASP A 205 -6.15 -28.87 -21.18
CA ASP A 205 -4.85 -29.55 -21.05
C ASP A 205 -3.72 -28.54 -21.27
N GLY A 206 -2.84 -28.40 -20.29
CA GLY A 206 -1.70 -27.47 -20.36
C GLY A 206 -0.65 -27.85 -21.42
N ALA A 207 -0.65 -29.12 -21.85
CA ALA A 207 0.30 -29.63 -22.83
C ALA A 207 0.01 -29.16 -24.27
N ASP A 208 -1.27 -29.03 -24.63
CA ASP A 208 -1.67 -28.78 -26.02
C ASP A 208 -2.92 -27.90 -26.17
N GLY A 209 -3.50 -27.40 -25.08
CA GLY A 209 -4.65 -26.51 -25.07
C GLY A 209 -5.99 -27.19 -25.39
N ARG A 210 -6.06 -28.53 -25.39
CA ARG A 210 -7.33 -29.23 -25.66
C ARG A 210 -8.36 -28.97 -24.57
N VAL A 211 -9.55 -28.59 -25.00
CA VAL A 211 -10.71 -28.43 -24.12
C VAL A 211 -11.44 -29.77 -23.99
N ARG A 212 -11.60 -30.24 -22.76
CA ARG A 212 -12.36 -31.44 -22.40
C ARG A 212 -13.68 -31.04 -21.74
N ILE A 213 -14.78 -31.51 -22.31
CA ILE A 213 -16.09 -31.51 -21.64
C ILE A 213 -16.22 -32.88 -20.97
N ASN A 214 -16.12 -32.92 -19.64
CA ASN A 214 -16.03 -34.20 -18.92
C ASN A 214 -17.40 -34.85 -18.67
N GLN A 215 -18.48 -34.21 -19.12
CA GLN A 215 -19.87 -34.67 -19.05
C GLN A 215 -20.55 -34.51 -20.43
N VAL A 216 -21.86 -34.74 -20.52
CA VAL A 216 -22.61 -34.54 -21.75
C VAL A 216 -22.60 -33.06 -22.15
N LEU A 217 -22.28 -32.78 -23.41
CA LEU A 217 -22.48 -31.46 -24.02
C LEU A 217 -23.95 -31.33 -24.42
N HIS A 218 -24.69 -30.45 -23.74
CA HIS A 218 -26.03 -30.06 -24.14
C HIS A 218 -25.96 -28.85 -25.07
N VAL A 219 -26.40 -29.01 -26.32
CA VAL A 219 -26.54 -27.91 -27.29
C VAL A 219 -28.02 -27.60 -27.42
N GLU A 220 -28.43 -26.43 -26.92
CA GLU A 220 -29.84 -26.02 -26.95
C GLU A 220 -30.33 -25.89 -28.41
N PRO A 221 -31.43 -26.57 -28.78
CA PRO A 221 -32.03 -26.40 -30.09
C PRO A 221 -32.43 -24.95 -30.37
N SER A 222 -32.02 -24.39 -31.51
CA SER A 222 -32.35 -23.02 -31.91
C SER A 222 -32.68 -22.90 -33.40
N ALA A 223 -33.30 -21.78 -33.77
CA ALA A 223 -33.38 -21.41 -35.19
C ALA A 223 -31.97 -21.18 -35.77
N THR A 224 -31.85 -21.26 -37.10
CA THR A 224 -30.59 -21.03 -37.82
C THR A 224 -29.96 -19.70 -37.39
N PRO A 225 -28.71 -19.68 -36.90
CA PRO A 225 -28.03 -18.45 -36.54
C PRO A 225 -27.87 -17.53 -37.74
N GLY A 226 -28.18 -16.24 -37.56
CA GLY A 226 -28.07 -15.22 -38.61
C GLY A 226 -26.62 -14.84 -38.95
N THR A 227 -25.67 -15.15 -38.07
CA THR A 227 -24.23 -14.93 -38.24
C THR A 227 -23.48 -16.18 -37.80
N ALA A 228 -22.56 -16.67 -38.64
CA ALA A 228 -21.78 -17.86 -38.37
C ALA A 228 -20.36 -17.74 -38.95
N ALA A 229 -19.37 -18.28 -38.24
CA ALA A 229 -18.00 -18.46 -38.68
C ALA A 229 -17.75 -19.92 -39.07
N ALA A 230 -16.70 -20.18 -39.86
CA ALA A 230 -16.30 -21.55 -40.15
C ALA A 230 -15.95 -22.30 -38.86
N GLY A 231 -16.54 -23.49 -38.67
CA GLY A 231 -16.38 -24.32 -37.47
C GLY A 231 -17.45 -24.12 -36.40
N ASP A 232 -18.35 -23.15 -36.53
CA ASP A 232 -19.49 -23.01 -35.61
C ASP A 232 -20.39 -24.23 -35.70
N VAL A 233 -20.87 -24.71 -34.54
CA VAL A 233 -21.77 -25.85 -34.42
C VAL A 233 -23.02 -25.43 -33.66
N TYR A 234 -24.21 -25.76 -34.19
CA TYR A 234 -25.48 -25.58 -33.47
C TYR A 234 -26.45 -26.74 -33.74
N PHE A 235 -27.49 -26.85 -32.91
CA PHE A 235 -28.57 -27.81 -33.11
C PHE A 235 -29.80 -27.09 -33.68
N ASP A 236 -30.18 -27.41 -34.91
CA ASP A 236 -31.33 -26.79 -35.61
C ASP A 236 -32.65 -27.30 -35.04
N SER A 237 -33.43 -26.42 -34.43
CA SER A 237 -34.74 -26.74 -33.84
C SER A 237 -35.82 -27.06 -34.87
N THR A 238 -35.64 -26.63 -36.13
CA THR A 238 -36.60 -26.89 -37.21
C THR A 238 -36.39 -28.26 -37.80
N THR A 239 -35.12 -28.67 -37.96
CA THR A 239 -34.78 -29.94 -38.61
C THR A 239 -34.30 -31.03 -37.66
N ASN A 240 -34.10 -30.72 -36.38
CA ASN A 240 -33.54 -31.61 -35.35
C ASN A 240 -32.19 -32.20 -35.73
N LYS A 241 -31.30 -31.37 -36.30
CA LYS A 241 -29.98 -31.79 -36.77
C LYS A 241 -28.89 -30.93 -36.14
N LEU A 242 -27.76 -31.57 -35.83
CA LEU A 242 -26.55 -30.81 -35.56
C LEU A 242 -25.96 -30.35 -36.89
N ARG A 243 -25.63 -29.07 -36.96
CA ARG A 243 -25.05 -28.47 -38.16
C ARG A 243 -23.73 -27.81 -37.84
N CYS A 244 -22.83 -27.83 -38.82
CA CYS A 244 -21.55 -27.12 -38.82
C CYS A 244 -21.52 -26.11 -39.95
N HIS A 245 -21.03 -24.90 -39.68
CA HIS A 245 -20.83 -23.91 -40.73
C HIS A 245 -19.44 -24.09 -41.36
N ASP A 246 -19.34 -24.23 -42.69
CA ASP A 246 -18.07 -24.45 -43.39
C ASP A 246 -17.36 -23.16 -43.84
N GLY A 247 -17.94 -22.00 -43.52
CA GLY A 247 -17.49 -20.68 -43.96
C GLY A 247 -18.29 -20.13 -45.14
N THR A 248 -19.09 -20.95 -45.79
CA THR A 248 -19.97 -20.58 -46.91
C THR A 248 -21.44 -20.89 -46.63
N GLY A 249 -21.72 -21.90 -45.81
CA GLY A 249 -23.07 -22.25 -45.39
C GLY A 249 -23.11 -23.32 -44.30
N TRP A 250 -24.34 -23.61 -43.85
CA TRP A 250 -24.61 -24.65 -42.86
C TRP A 250 -24.72 -26.03 -43.49
N GLN A 251 -23.92 -26.97 -42.99
CA GLN A 251 -23.89 -28.37 -43.38
C GLN A 251 -24.42 -29.25 -42.25
N ASP A 252 -25.12 -30.33 -42.58
CA ASP A 252 -25.52 -31.35 -41.61
C ASP A 252 -24.31 -32.20 -41.21
N LEU A 253 -24.13 -32.44 -39.91
CA LEU A 253 -23.02 -33.26 -39.39
C LEU A 253 -23.35 -34.76 -39.28
N PHE A 254 -24.63 -35.12 -39.43
CA PHE A 254 -25.14 -36.49 -39.41
C PHE A 254 -26.52 -36.60 -40.06
#